data_AF-A0A151AK45-F1
#
_entry.id   AF-A0A151AK45-F1
#
_cell.length_a   1.000
_cell.length_b   1.000
_cell.length_c   1.000
_cell.angle_alpha   90.00
_cell.angle_beta   90.00
_cell.angle_gamma   90.00
#
_symmetry.space_group_name_H-M   'P 1'
#
loop_
_entity.id
_entity.type
_entity.pdbx_description
1 polymer ?
#
loop_
_entity_poly.entity_id
_entity_poly.type
_entity_poly.pdbx_seq_one_letter_code
_entity_poly.pdbx_strand_id
1 'polypeptide(L)'
;MSGTSEPIEIEPSERFLEAAGEWGERRMLDDEAAVHAKAEQALLEIEHLVSGATEVEFDVEDGTVRYDPSEDLAAFLDEQAALAGIDRETVLELYVNLFSRVFLEE
;
A
#
# COMPACT_ATOMS: atom_id res chain seq x y z
N MET A 1 4.21 -18.64 -13.26
CA MET A 1 3.04 -19.19 -12.55
C MET A 1 3.07 -18.47 -11.22
N SER A 2 2.45 -17.29 -11.16
CA SER A 2 2.31 -16.58 -9.90
C SER A 2 1.31 -17.39 -9.08
N GLY A 3 1.75 -18.07 -8.03
CA GLY A 3 0.84 -18.55 -7.01
C GLY A 3 0.29 -17.31 -6.34
N THR A 4 -0.98 -17.04 -6.55
CA THR A 4 -1.64 -15.88 -5.98
C THR A 4 -1.75 -16.11 -4.47
N SER A 5 -1.15 -15.22 -3.69
CA SER A 5 -1.42 -15.15 -2.25
C SER A 5 -2.86 -14.67 -2.05
N GLU A 6 -3.42 -14.89 -0.86
CA GLU A 6 -4.75 -14.36 -0.58
C GLU A 6 -4.71 -12.81 -0.59
N PRO A 7 -5.66 -12.13 -1.27
CA PRO A 7 -5.71 -10.68 -1.29
C PRO A 7 -5.84 -10.10 0.12
N ILE A 8 -5.13 -9.01 0.37
CA ILE A 8 -5.10 -8.27 1.62
C ILE A 8 -5.94 -7.00 1.44
N GLU A 9 -6.84 -6.74 2.39
CA GLU A 9 -7.60 -5.49 2.46
C GLU A 9 -7.04 -4.64 3.60
N ILE A 10 -6.78 -3.36 3.31
CA ILE A 10 -6.34 -2.39 4.31
C ILE A 10 -7.19 -1.12 4.22
N GLU A 11 -7.42 -0.51 5.38
CA GLU A 11 -8.03 0.81 5.51
C GLU A 11 -6.91 1.83 5.76
N PRO A 12 -6.52 2.66 4.76
CA PRO A 12 -5.51 3.68 4.97
C PRO A 12 -5.95 4.65 6.07
N SER A 13 -5.00 5.05 6.91
CA SER A 13 -5.26 5.98 8.01
C SER A 13 -5.74 7.34 7.52
N GLU A 14 -6.46 8.08 8.37
CA GLU A 14 -6.86 9.47 8.09
C GLU A 14 -5.66 10.35 7.69
N ARG A 15 -4.50 10.11 8.30
CA ARG A 15 -3.25 10.81 7.97
C ARG A 15 -2.80 10.53 6.54
N PHE A 16 -2.95 9.29 6.08
CA PHE A 16 -2.63 8.92 4.70
C PHE A 16 -3.60 9.60 3.73
N LEU A 17 -4.90 9.55 4.02
CA LEU A 17 -5.95 10.19 3.20
C LEU A 17 -5.75 11.71 3.10
N GLU A 18 -5.44 12.38 4.21
CA GLU A 18 -5.11 13.82 4.23
C GLU A 18 -3.88 14.11 3.35
N ALA A 19 -2.81 13.33 3.47
CA ALA A 19 -1.60 13.53 2.69
C ALA A 19 -1.81 13.25 1.19
N ALA A 20 -2.65 12.27 0.84
CA ALA A 20 -3.08 12.02 -0.52
C ALA A 20 -3.87 13.20 -1.07
N GLY A 21 -4.87 13.70 -0.33
CA GLY A 21 -5.65 14.88 -0.70
C GLY A 21 -4.77 16.11 -0.97
N GLU A 22 -3.88 16.46 -0.04
CA GLU A 22 -2.96 17.59 -0.26
C GLU A 22 -2.04 17.40 -1.49
N TRP A 23 -1.61 16.17 -1.76
CA TRP A 23 -0.76 15.86 -2.92
C TRP A 23 -1.57 15.95 -4.24
N GLY A 24 -2.81 15.48 -4.20
CA GLY A 24 -3.78 15.54 -5.29
C GLY A 24 -4.18 16.97 -5.64
N GLU A 25 -4.46 17.81 -4.64
CA GLU A 25 -4.76 19.24 -4.82
C GLU A 25 -3.65 19.96 -5.60
N ARG A 26 -2.38 19.71 -5.25
CA ARG A 26 -1.22 20.30 -5.94
C ARG A 26 -1.10 19.85 -7.40
N ARG A 27 -1.71 18.72 -7.76
CA ARG A 27 -1.68 18.10 -9.10
C ARG A 27 -3.02 18.15 -9.84
N MET A 28 -4.03 18.81 -9.27
CA MET A 28 -5.40 18.89 -9.82
C MET A 28 -6.02 17.50 -10.05
N LEU A 29 -5.75 16.55 -9.16
CA LEU A 29 -6.39 15.23 -9.14
C LEU A 29 -7.61 15.24 -8.22
N ASP A 30 -8.57 14.36 -8.49
CA ASP A 30 -9.62 14.05 -7.51
C ASP A 30 -9.09 13.17 -6.37
N ASP A 31 -9.87 13.08 -5.29
CA ASP A 31 -9.45 12.39 -4.07
C ASP A 31 -9.17 10.90 -4.31
N GLU A 32 -9.98 10.25 -5.15
CA GLU A 32 -9.85 8.82 -5.47
C GLU A 32 -8.56 8.56 -6.25
N ALA A 33 -8.28 9.35 -7.29
CA ALA A 33 -7.05 9.28 -8.06
C ALA A 33 -5.81 9.61 -7.20
N ALA A 34 -5.95 10.53 -6.24
CA ALA A 34 -4.87 10.88 -5.33
C ALA A 34 -4.54 9.74 -4.36
N VAL A 35 -5.57 9.10 -3.77
CA VAL A 35 -5.43 7.92 -2.92
C VAL A 35 -4.83 6.76 -3.70
N HIS A 36 -5.35 6.48 -4.90
CA HIS A 36 -4.82 5.44 -5.77
C HIS A 36 -3.34 5.65 -6.05
N ALA A 37 -2.94 6.83 -6.53
CA ALA A 37 -1.53 7.11 -6.84
C ALA A 37 -0.62 6.97 -5.61
N LYS A 38 -1.08 7.38 -4.42
CA LYS A 38 -0.29 7.22 -3.18
C LYS A 38 -0.21 5.77 -2.71
N ALA A 39 -1.30 5.01 -2.83
CA ALA A 39 -1.33 3.60 -2.51
C ALA A 39 -0.39 2.83 -3.45
N GLU A 40 -0.45 3.11 -4.75
CA GLU A 40 0.45 2.54 -5.76
C GLU A 40 1.91 2.79 -5.41
N GLN A 41 2.29 4.04 -5.08
CA GLN A 41 3.66 4.37 -4.69
C GLN A 41 4.13 3.59 -3.46
N ALA A 42 3.28 3.46 -2.44
CA ALA A 42 3.62 2.77 -1.21
C ALA A 42 3.71 1.25 -1.39
N LEU A 43 2.76 0.66 -2.11
CA LEU A 43 2.71 -0.77 -2.42
C LEU A 43 3.88 -1.16 -3.33
N LEU A 44 4.16 -0.37 -4.36
CA LEU A 44 5.26 -0.62 -5.27
C LEU A 44 6.61 -0.59 -4.54
N GLU A 45 6.80 0.34 -3.59
CA GLU A 45 8.05 0.43 -2.85
C GLU A 45 8.30 -0.83 -2.01
N ILE A 46 7.32 -1.27 -1.22
CA ILE A 46 7.51 -2.48 -0.39
C ILE A 46 7.67 -3.74 -1.25
N GLU A 47 6.90 -3.85 -2.33
CA GLU A 47 6.98 -4.99 -3.24
C GLU A 47 8.34 -5.02 -3.96
N HIS A 48 8.82 -3.86 -4.42
CA HIS A 48 10.15 -3.74 -5.01
C HIS A 48 11.25 -4.13 -4.02
N LEU A 49 11.16 -3.70 -2.76
CA LEU A 49 12.16 -4.01 -1.74
C LEU A 49 12.22 -5.49 -1.39
N VAL A 50 11.09 -6.21 -1.45
CA VAL A 50 11.02 -7.63 -1.05
C VAL A 50 11.20 -8.58 -2.24
N SER A 51 10.49 -8.37 -3.34
CA SER A 51 10.50 -9.28 -4.50
C SER A 51 11.23 -8.73 -5.73
N GLY A 52 11.51 -7.42 -5.75
CA GLY A 52 12.08 -6.75 -6.91
C GLY A 52 11.06 -6.40 -8.00
N ALA A 53 9.76 -6.47 -7.72
CA ALA A 53 8.74 -6.05 -8.68
C ALA A 53 8.90 -4.59 -9.11
N THR A 54 8.37 -4.26 -10.27
CA THR A 54 8.38 -2.91 -10.85
C THR A 54 6.98 -2.37 -11.15
N GLU A 55 5.96 -3.17 -10.85
CA GLU A 55 4.55 -2.84 -11.01
C GLU A 55 3.75 -3.59 -9.93
N VAL A 56 2.60 -3.04 -9.57
CA VAL A 56 1.64 -3.62 -8.64
C VAL A 56 0.23 -3.51 -9.21
N GLU A 57 -0.59 -4.53 -8.97
CA GLU A 57 -2.02 -4.52 -9.31
C GLU A 57 -2.82 -4.49 -8.01
N PHE A 58 -3.74 -3.53 -7.88
CA PHE A 58 -4.59 -3.35 -6.71
C PHE A 58 -5.84 -2.56 -7.10
N ASP A 59 -6.84 -2.58 -6.23
CA ASP A 59 -8.07 -1.81 -6.37
C ASP A 59 -8.26 -0.89 -5.16
N VAL A 60 -8.94 0.24 -5.38
CA VAL A 60 -9.41 1.14 -4.32
C VAL A 60 -10.93 1.24 -4.41
N GLU A 61 -11.63 0.81 -3.38
CA GLU A 61 -13.10 0.89 -3.31
C GLU A 61 -13.50 1.52 -1.97
N ASP A 62 -14.28 2.60 -2.02
CA ASP A 62 -14.76 3.33 -0.82
C ASP A 62 -13.62 3.69 0.18
N GLY A 63 -12.42 3.94 -0.33
CA GLY A 63 -11.23 4.25 0.47
C GLY A 63 -10.48 3.04 1.02
N THR A 64 -10.96 1.81 0.78
CA THR A 64 -10.28 0.56 1.13
C THR A 64 -9.36 0.14 0.00
N VAL A 65 -8.13 -0.24 0.31
CA VAL A 65 -7.16 -0.75 -0.67
C VAL A 65 -7.19 -2.27 -0.62
N ARG A 66 -7.49 -2.90 -1.75
CA ARG A 66 -7.45 -4.36 -1.93
C ARG A 66 -6.25 -4.72 -2.81
N TYR A 67 -5.32 -5.48 -2.25
CA TYR A 67 -4.03 -5.75 -2.88
C TYR A 67 -3.70 -7.24 -2.91
N ASP A 68 -3.16 -7.70 -4.03
CA ASP A 68 -2.65 -9.07 -4.20
C ASP A 68 -1.11 -9.05 -4.16
N PRO A 69 -0.49 -9.34 -2.99
CA PRO A 69 0.95 -9.30 -2.84
C PRO A 69 1.61 -10.48 -3.58
N SER A 70 2.88 -10.31 -3.97
CA SER A 70 3.66 -11.45 -4.44
C SER A 70 3.81 -12.52 -3.35
N GLU A 71 4.16 -13.75 -3.73
CA GLU A 71 4.46 -14.82 -2.75
C GLU A 71 5.58 -14.41 -1.79
N ASP A 72 6.60 -13.70 -2.30
CA ASP A 72 7.74 -13.25 -1.50
C ASP A 72 7.31 -12.17 -0.50
N LEU A 73 6.48 -11.21 -0.92
CA LEU A 73 5.95 -10.20 -0.02
C LEU A 73 4.99 -10.80 1.01
N ALA A 74 4.10 -11.71 0.60
CA ALA A 74 3.19 -12.38 1.53
C ALA A 74 3.95 -13.14 2.62
N ALA A 75 5.00 -13.89 2.24
CA ALA A 75 5.84 -14.60 3.19
C ALA A 75 6.59 -13.65 4.14
N PHE A 76 7.09 -12.53 3.62
CA PHE A 76 7.72 -11.49 4.43
C PHE A 76 6.74 -10.88 5.44
N LEU A 77 5.54 -10.52 5.01
CA LEU A 77 4.49 -9.95 5.88
C LEU A 77 4.10 -10.93 6.99
N ASP A 78 3.98 -12.22 6.67
CA ASP A 78 3.73 -13.28 7.66
C ASP A 78 4.83 -13.38 8.72
N GLU A 79 6.09 -13.30 8.31
CA GLU A 79 7.21 -13.33 9.24
C GLU A 79 7.18 -12.11 10.17
N GLN A 80 6.96 -10.91 9.62
CA GLN A 80 6.87 -9.68 10.42
C GLN A 80 5.68 -9.71 11.37
N ALA A 81 4.51 -10.18 10.90
CA ALA A 81 3.30 -10.33 11.68
C ALA A 81 3.54 -11.27 12.88
N ALA A 82 4.16 -12.44 12.63
CA ALA A 82 4.50 -13.39 13.68
C ALA A 82 5.50 -12.84 14.70
N LEU A 83 6.50 -12.06 14.26
CA LEU A 83 7.48 -11.42 15.14
C LEU A 83 6.85 -10.34 16.04
N ALA A 84 5.93 -9.55 15.48
CA ALA A 84 5.29 -8.45 16.17
C ALA A 84 4.04 -8.87 16.98
N GLY A 85 3.50 -10.06 16.72
CA GLY A 85 2.27 -10.55 17.36
C GLY A 85 1.01 -9.83 16.88
N ILE A 86 0.98 -9.45 15.60
CA ILE A 86 -0.15 -8.82 14.91
C ILE A 86 -0.50 -9.63 13.65
N ASP A 87 -1.55 -9.24 12.92
CA ASP A 87 -1.87 -9.85 11.63
C ASP A 87 -1.10 -9.18 10.47
N ARG A 88 -1.08 -9.85 9.31
CA ARG A 88 -0.29 -9.41 8.14
C ARG A 88 -0.90 -8.15 7.50
N GLU A 89 -2.23 -8.03 7.57
CA GLU A 89 -3.03 -6.90 7.12
C GLU A 89 -2.55 -5.62 7.83
N THR A 90 -2.44 -5.69 9.16
CA THR A 90 -1.94 -4.59 10.00
C THR A 90 -0.49 -4.25 9.66
N VAL A 91 0.37 -5.23 9.38
CA VAL A 91 1.75 -4.95 8.95
C VAL A 91 1.75 -4.14 7.66
N LEU A 92 1.01 -4.58 6.64
CA LEU A 92 0.91 -3.87 5.36
C LEU A 92 0.32 -2.47 5.54
N GLU A 93 -0.75 -2.34 6.33
CA GLU A 93 -1.40 -1.06 6.62
C GLU A 93 -0.42 -0.07 7.26
N LEU A 94 0.37 -0.51 8.25
CA LEU A 94 1.40 0.30 8.88
C LEU A 94 2.48 0.75 7.88
N TYR A 95 2.89 -0.12 6.97
CA TYR A 95 3.83 0.22 5.91
C TYR A 95 3.25 1.28 4.97
N VAL A 96 2.04 1.07 4.45
CA VAL A 96 1.37 2.03 3.54
C VAL A 96 1.21 3.38 4.23
N ASN A 97 0.77 3.39 5.49
CA ASN A 97 0.63 4.60 6.29
C ASN A 97 1.96 5.33 6.54
N LEU A 98 3.07 4.60 6.71
CA LEU A 98 4.41 5.20 6.87
C LEU A 98 4.82 6.01 5.64
N PHE A 99 4.44 5.54 4.44
CA PHE A 99 4.76 6.20 3.16
C PHE A 99 3.88 7.40 2.83
N SER A 100 2.90 7.76 3.69
CA SER A 100 1.98 8.90 3.51
C SER A 100 2.61 10.20 3.00
N ARG A 101 3.87 10.52 3.35
CA ARG A 101 4.52 11.78 3.00
C ARG A 101 5.85 11.66 2.25
N VAL A 102 6.28 10.45 1.90
CA VAL A 102 7.65 10.19 1.40
C VAL A 102 7.84 10.65 -0.05
N PHE A 103 6.76 10.86 -0.81
CA PHE A 103 6.81 11.24 -2.23
C PHE A 103 6.07 12.56 -2.54
N LEU A 104 6.13 13.55 -1.64
CA LEU A 104 5.42 14.82 -1.85
C LEU A 104 6.15 15.79 -2.79
N GLU A 105 7.46 15.61 -3.00
CA GLU A 105 8.33 16.61 -3.65
C GLU A 105 8.56 16.41 -5.17
N GLU A 106 7.94 15.40 -5.81
CA GLU A 106 8.03 15.20 -7.28
C GLU A 106 6.68 15.33 -7.98
#